data_AF-A0A7S0SL03-F1
#
_entry.id   AF-A0A7S0SL03-F1
#
_cell.length_a   1.000
_cell.length_b   1.000
_cell.length_c   1.000
_cell.angle_alpha   90.00
_cell.angle_beta   90.00
_cell.angle_gamma   90.00
#
_symmetry.space_group_name_H-M   'P 1'
#
loop_
_entity.id
_entity.type
_entity.pdbx_description
1 polymer ?
#
loop_
_entity_poly.entity_id
_entity_poly.type
_entity_poly.pdbx_seq_one_letter_code
_entity_poly.pdbx_strand_id
1 'polypeptide(L)'
;NKMGGGMHALLDRNVEKMLSEPWGAASAGIHYNKQVLGSLCDQFSRLEPQARRGALQGTLFMRQGQRVGLTAEVRSLVDLASGDKDQWVNLIARALGGLTERFDLRQLQQDVPAVADALASIRGAIQAEGTPDTYRPLEVYNHNITTPPTTPSREV
;
A
#
# COMPACT_ATOMS: atom_id res chain seq x y z
N ASN A 1 23.93 -29.69 24.32
CA ASN A 1 23.30 -29.11 25.52
C ASN A 1 23.10 -27.62 25.27
N LYS A 2 21.84 -27.18 25.34
CA LYS A 2 21.27 -25.81 25.37
C LYS A 2 22.16 -24.63 24.93
N MET A 3 21.67 -23.88 23.92
CA MET A 3 21.24 -22.49 24.11
C MET A 3 20.06 -22.20 23.19
N GLY A 4 18.89 -22.68 23.62
CA GLY A 4 17.62 -22.05 23.25
C GLY A 4 17.54 -20.74 24.04
N GLY A 5 17.69 -19.62 23.34
CA GLY A 5 17.71 -18.28 23.92
C GLY A 5 16.86 -17.34 23.08
N GLY A 6 15.56 -17.30 23.36
CA GLY A 6 14.73 -16.10 23.24
C GLY A 6 14.63 -15.44 21.86
N MET A 7 14.12 -16.15 20.86
CA MET A 7 13.64 -15.55 19.61
C MET A 7 12.27 -14.85 19.80
N HIS A 8 12.14 -14.10 20.89
CA HIS A 8 10.92 -13.43 21.37
C HIS A 8 10.99 -11.90 21.25
N ALA A 9 12.08 -11.36 20.70
CA ALA A 9 12.32 -9.93 20.60
C ALA A 9 12.52 -9.53 19.13
N LEU A 10 11.42 -9.26 18.43
CA LEU A 10 11.49 -8.77 17.04
C LEU A 10 10.55 -7.60 16.75
N LEU A 11 10.27 -6.81 17.79
CA LEU A 11 9.93 -5.41 17.69
C LEU A 11 10.69 -4.66 18.78
N ASP A 12 12.01 -4.53 18.58
CA ASP A 12 12.79 -3.55 19.35
C ASP A 12 12.20 -2.15 19.09
N ARG A 13 12.41 -1.18 20.00
CA ARG A 13 11.93 0.23 19.81
C ARG A 13 12.34 0.81 18.45
N ASN A 14 13.44 0.29 17.91
CA ASN A 14 13.96 0.63 16.59
C ASN A 14 13.02 0.23 15.44
N VAL A 15 12.33 -0.91 15.52
CA VAL A 15 11.40 -1.36 14.48
C VAL A 15 10.10 -0.56 14.55
N GLU A 16 9.59 -0.28 15.75
CA GLU A 16 8.40 0.57 15.91
C GLU A 16 8.65 1.99 15.39
N LYS A 17 9.82 2.56 15.69
CA LYS A 17 10.23 3.86 15.13
C LYS A 17 10.33 3.80 13.61
N MET A 18 10.96 2.77 13.06
CA MET A 18 11.08 2.58 11.61
C MET A 18 9.70 2.45 10.94
N LEU A 19 8.76 1.70 11.52
CA LEU A 19 7.40 1.57 11.00
C LEU A 19 6.61 2.87 11.11
N SER A 20 6.90 3.72 12.09
CA SER A 20 6.24 5.01 12.25
C SER A 20 6.63 6.03 11.18
N GLU A 21 7.71 5.78 10.44
CA GLU A 21 8.20 6.66 9.36
C GLU A 21 7.77 6.15 7.97
N PRO A 22 7.30 7.02 7.04
CA PRO A 22 6.79 6.58 5.74
C PRO A 22 7.76 5.73 4.92
N TRP A 23 9.04 6.13 4.88
CA TRP A 23 10.10 5.40 4.17
C TRP A 23 10.71 4.25 4.98
N GLY A 24 10.59 4.33 6.31
CA GLY A 24 10.99 3.23 7.19
C GLY A 24 10.05 2.04 7.04
N ALA A 25 8.74 2.26 6.90
CA ALA A 25 7.77 1.21 6.57
C ALA A 25 8.09 0.50 5.25
N ALA A 26 8.50 1.24 4.22
CA ALA A 26 8.92 0.66 2.94
C ALA A 26 10.18 -0.21 3.09
N SER A 27 11.17 0.28 3.83
CA SER A 27 12.40 -0.46 4.13
C SER A 27 12.11 -1.73 4.92
N ALA A 28 11.23 -1.66 5.93
CA ALA A 28 10.81 -2.80 6.73
C ALA A 28 10.09 -3.87 5.89
N GLY A 29 9.23 -3.45 4.96
CA GLY A 29 8.43 -4.32 4.10
C GLY A 29 9.24 -5.29 3.25
N ILE A 30 10.43 -4.88 2.79
CA ILE A 30 11.35 -5.72 2.01
C ILE A 30 11.83 -6.94 2.82
N HIS A 31 11.90 -6.80 4.15
CA HIS A 31 12.37 -7.82 5.08
C HIS A 31 11.23 -8.67 5.67
N TYR A 32 9.98 -8.47 5.23
CA TYR A 32 8.87 -9.28 5.71
C TYR A 32 9.04 -10.75 5.33
N ASN A 33 8.86 -11.59 6.35
CA ASN A 33 8.85 -13.04 6.29
C ASN A 33 7.82 -13.55 7.31
N LYS A 34 7.58 -14.87 7.36
CA LYS A 34 6.57 -15.46 8.24
C LYS A 34 6.78 -15.10 9.72
N GLN A 35 8.03 -15.12 10.18
CA GLN A 35 8.37 -14.83 11.57
C GLN A 35 8.13 -13.36 11.91
N VAL A 36 8.55 -12.43 11.03
CA VAL A 36 8.35 -10.99 11.22
C VAL A 36 6.86 -10.65 11.23
N LEU A 37 6.10 -11.16 10.27
CA LEU A 37 4.65 -10.93 10.20
C LEU A 37 3.90 -11.56 11.39
N GLY A 38 4.31 -12.76 11.83
CA GLY A 38 3.76 -13.38 13.04
C GLY A 38 4.01 -12.53 14.29
N SER A 39 5.24 -12.07 14.48
CA SER A 39 5.60 -11.17 15.60
C SER A 39 4.86 -9.84 15.54
N LEU A 40 4.63 -9.29 14.33
CA LEU A 40 3.83 -8.08 14.13
C LEU A 40 2.37 -8.31 14.53
N CYS A 41 1.78 -9.45 14.14
CA CYS A 41 0.41 -9.80 14.54
C CYS A 41 0.27 -9.93 16.06
N ASP A 42 1.19 -10.65 16.71
CA ASP A 42 1.17 -10.89 18.16
C ASP A 42 1.23 -9.59 18.98
N GLN A 43 1.93 -8.58 18.44
CA GLN A 43 2.17 -7.31 19.13
C GLN A 43 1.34 -6.16 18.57
N PHE A 44 0.52 -6.39 17.55
CA PHE A 44 -0.14 -5.35 16.76
C PHE A 44 -0.89 -4.35 17.65
N SER A 45 -1.67 -4.85 18.60
CA SER A 45 -2.47 -4.03 19.53
C SER A 45 -1.65 -3.13 20.46
N ARG A 46 -0.37 -3.43 20.67
CA ARG A 46 0.56 -2.69 21.54
C ARG A 46 1.36 -1.62 20.80
N LEU A 47 1.41 -1.70 19.47
CA LEU A 47 2.10 -0.72 18.64
C LEU A 47 1.35 0.62 18.66
N GLU A 48 2.11 1.70 18.60
CA GLU A 48 1.57 3.04 18.35
C GLU A 48 0.80 3.06 17.00
N PRO A 49 -0.27 3.88 16.88
CA PRO A 49 -1.09 3.92 15.67
C PRO A 49 -0.28 4.15 14.38
N GLN A 50 0.74 4.99 14.41
CA GLN A 50 1.63 5.25 13.26
C GLN A 50 2.38 3.98 12.84
N ALA A 51 2.92 3.22 13.81
CA ALA A 51 3.62 1.98 13.53
C ALA A 51 2.66 0.89 13.00
N ARG A 52 1.40 0.85 13.47
CA ARG A 52 0.37 -0.04 12.91
C ARG A 52 0.08 0.28 11.44
N ARG A 53 -0.05 1.57 11.09
CA ARG A 53 -0.21 2.01 9.70
C ARG A 53 1.00 1.61 8.86
N GLY A 54 2.20 1.82 9.38
CA GLY A 54 3.45 1.42 8.73
C GLY A 54 3.57 -0.09 8.51
N ALA A 55 3.12 -0.90 9.47
CA ALA A 55 3.09 -2.36 9.34
C ALA A 55 2.22 -2.80 8.15
N LEU A 56 1.07 -2.16 7.97
CA LEU A 56 0.20 -2.40 6.81
C LEU A 56 0.84 -1.89 5.52
N GLN A 57 1.38 -0.67 5.52
CA GLN A 57 2.02 -0.06 4.35
C GLN A 57 3.25 -0.83 3.89
N GLY A 58 4.03 -1.43 4.80
CA GLY A 58 5.18 -2.26 4.46
C GLY A 58 4.83 -3.42 3.54
N THR A 59 3.59 -3.94 3.61
CA THR A 59 3.12 -5.00 2.71
C THR A 59 3.12 -4.56 1.23
N LEU A 60 2.96 -3.25 0.98
CA LEU A 60 3.01 -2.62 -0.35
C LEU A 60 4.42 -2.58 -0.97
N PHE A 61 5.46 -2.85 -0.18
CA PHE A 61 6.85 -2.85 -0.63
C PHE A 61 7.50 -4.24 -0.64
N MET A 62 6.74 -5.28 -0.26
CA MET A 62 7.17 -6.68 -0.40
C MET A 62 7.40 -7.03 -1.87
N ARG A 63 8.44 -7.83 -2.16
CA ARG A 63 8.68 -8.35 -3.51
C ARG A 63 7.55 -9.31 -3.92
N GLN A 64 7.22 -9.36 -5.21
CA GLN A 64 6.13 -10.20 -5.73
C GLN A 64 6.25 -11.67 -5.29
N GLY A 65 7.45 -12.26 -5.38
CA GLY A 65 7.69 -13.64 -4.93
C GLY A 65 7.49 -13.84 -3.42
N GLN A 66 7.77 -12.84 -2.59
CA GLN A 66 7.49 -12.89 -1.14
C GLN A 66 6.00 -12.84 -0.86
N ARG A 67 5.25 -11.97 -1.56
CA ARG A 67 3.80 -11.80 -1.36
C ARG A 67 3.02 -13.09 -1.59
N VAL A 68 3.34 -13.80 -2.67
CA VAL A 68 2.69 -15.08 -3.01
C VAL A 68 2.88 -16.10 -1.88
N GLY A 69 4.07 -16.16 -1.28
CA GLY A 69 4.38 -17.08 -0.18
C GLY A 69 3.91 -16.64 1.21
N LEU A 70 3.43 -15.39 1.35
CA LEU A 70 3.07 -14.77 2.64
C LEU A 70 1.62 -14.25 2.67
N THR A 71 0.79 -14.66 1.71
CA THR A 71 -0.58 -14.15 1.56
C THR A 71 -1.41 -14.40 2.81
N ALA A 72 -1.26 -15.56 3.45
CA ALA A 72 -1.99 -15.90 4.67
C ALA A 72 -1.57 -15.01 5.85
N GLU A 73 -0.26 -14.79 6.03
CA GLU A 73 0.28 -13.96 7.10
C GLU A 73 -0.11 -12.48 6.94
N VAL A 74 -0.12 -11.96 5.70
CA VAL A 74 -0.59 -10.60 5.46
C VAL A 74 -2.10 -10.50 5.68
N ARG A 75 -2.89 -11.50 5.27
CA ARG A 75 -4.33 -11.51 5.57
C ARG A 75 -4.59 -11.43 7.07
N SER A 76 -3.88 -12.22 7.88
CA SER A 76 -4.01 -12.14 9.35
C SER A 76 -3.74 -10.74 9.90
N LEU A 77 -2.72 -10.05 9.38
CA LEU A 77 -2.41 -8.67 9.78
C LEU A 77 -3.52 -7.69 9.37
N VAL A 78 -4.06 -7.83 8.16
CA VAL A 78 -5.18 -7.01 7.65
C VAL A 78 -6.45 -7.26 8.46
N ASP A 79 -6.74 -8.51 8.81
CA ASP A 79 -7.93 -8.87 9.59
C ASP A 79 -7.86 -8.25 11.00
N LEU A 80 -6.69 -8.27 11.64
CA LEU A 80 -6.46 -7.56 12.92
C LEU A 80 -6.69 -6.05 12.80
N ALA A 81 -6.19 -5.45 11.72
CA ALA A 81 -6.28 -4.01 11.50
C ALA A 81 -7.68 -3.53 11.08
N SER A 82 -8.49 -4.40 10.47
CA SER A 82 -9.85 -4.06 10.01
C SER A 82 -10.83 -3.77 11.15
N GLY A 83 -10.49 -4.14 12.38
CA GLY A 83 -11.21 -3.81 13.61
C GLY A 83 -10.54 -2.73 14.47
N ASP A 84 -9.48 -2.08 13.98
CA ASP A 84 -8.73 -1.11 14.79
C ASP A 84 -9.55 0.14 15.11
N LYS A 85 -9.31 0.71 16.30
CA LYS A 85 -9.94 1.95 16.76
C LYS A 85 -9.38 3.18 16.05
N ASP A 86 -8.13 3.12 15.60
CA ASP A 86 -7.54 4.15 14.76
C ASP A 86 -8.15 4.06 13.36
N GLN A 87 -8.88 5.10 12.98
CA GLN A 87 -9.59 5.15 11.71
C GLN A 87 -8.64 4.89 10.54
N TRP A 88 -7.44 5.47 10.52
CA TRP A 88 -6.51 5.31 9.41
C TRP A 88 -5.95 3.89 9.29
N VAL A 89 -5.64 3.21 10.39
CA VAL A 89 -5.28 1.79 10.38
C VAL A 89 -6.40 0.97 9.75
N ASN A 90 -7.64 1.21 10.19
CA ASN A 90 -8.83 0.54 9.68
C ASN A 90 -9.00 0.73 8.17
N LEU A 91 -8.88 1.97 7.69
CA LEU A 91 -9.05 2.31 6.27
C LEU A 91 -7.96 1.74 5.38
N ILE A 92 -6.71 1.77 5.83
CA ILE A 92 -5.60 1.16 5.09
C ILE A 92 -5.84 -0.34 4.98
N ALA A 93 -6.26 -1.00 6.05
CA ALA A 93 -6.57 -2.43 6.04
C ALA A 93 -7.69 -2.79 5.05
N ARG A 94 -8.79 -2.01 5.05
CA ARG A 94 -9.90 -2.19 4.10
C ARG A 94 -9.47 -1.95 2.67
N ALA A 95 -8.70 -0.90 2.42
CA ALA A 95 -8.19 -0.59 1.08
C ALA A 95 -7.26 -1.71 0.57
N LEU A 96 -6.49 -2.35 1.45
CA LEU A 96 -5.66 -3.50 1.10
C LEU A 96 -6.47 -4.75 0.72
N GLY A 97 -7.73 -4.87 1.13
CA GLY A 97 -8.66 -5.90 0.67
C GLY A 97 -8.19 -7.35 0.90
N GLY A 98 -7.35 -7.59 1.91
CA GLY A 98 -6.71 -8.90 2.11
C GLY A 98 -5.70 -9.30 1.02
N LEU A 99 -5.18 -8.31 0.27
CA LEU A 99 -4.24 -8.41 -0.85
C LEU A 99 -4.73 -9.25 -2.04
N THR A 100 -6.00 -9.15 -2.42
CA THR A 100 -6.53 -9.76 -3.66
C THR A 100 -6.13 -9.00 -4.94
N GLU A 101 -4.89 -8.52 -5.00
CA GLU A 101 -4.23 -7.84 -6.14
C GLU A 101 -4.57 -6.38 -6.44
N ARG A 102 -5.73 -5.84 -6.01
CA ARG A 102 -6.10 -4.43 -6.25
C ARG A 102 -6.67 -3.75 -5.00
N PHE A 103 -6.39 -2.45 -4.87
CA PHE A 103 -7.01 -1.62 -3.84
C PHE A 103 -8.51 -1.48 -4.10
N ASP A 104 -9.33 -1.84 -3.13
CA ASP A 104 -10.77 -1.57 -3.21
C ASP A 104 -11.07 -0.14 -2.72
N LEU A 105 -11.04 0.80 -3.66
CA LEU A 105 -11.36 2.20 -3.40
C LEU A 105 -12.88 2.46 -3.34
N ARG A 106 -13.72 1.53 -3.83
CA ARG A 106 -15.17 1.71 -3.79
C ARG A 106 -15.69 1.52 -2.37
N GLN A 107 -15.24 0.47 -1.69
CA GLN A 107 -15.59 0.24 -0.29
C GLN A 107 -15.08 1.40 0.58
N LEU A 108 -13.86 1.88 0.32
CA LEU A 108 -13.30 3.04 1.02
C LEU A 108 -14.18 4.30 0.85
N GLN A 109 -14.72 4.55 -0.34
CA GLN A 109 -15.63 5.66 -0.58
C GLN A 109 -16.96 5.50 0.16
N GLN A 110 -17.49 4.28 0.28
CA GLN A 110 -18.76 4.01 0.96
C GLN A 110 -18.64 4.13 2.49
N ASP A 111 -17.54 3.64 3.04
CA ASP A 111 -17.35 3.53 4.49
C ASP A 111 -16.87 4.83 5.13
N VAL A 112 -16.35 5.79 4.35
CA VAL A 112 -15.68 7.00 4.85
C VAL A 112 -16.30 8.25 4.26
N PRO A 113 -17.15 8.96 5.02
CA PRO A 113 -17.81 10.18 4.55
C PRO A 113 -16.83 11.22 3.99
N ALA A 114 -15.71 11.45 4.68
CA ALA A 114 -14.70 12.41 4.24
C ALA A 114 -14.09 12.07 2.86
N VAL A 115 -13.99 10.78 2.49
CA VAL A 115 -13.53 10.36 1.17
C VAL A 115 -14.60 10.65 0.12
N ALA A 116 -15.87 10.36 0.42
CA ALA A 116 -16.98 10.67 -0.47
C ALA A 116 -17.10 12.19 -0.72
N ASP A 117 -17.00 13.01 0.33
CA ASP A 117 -17.08 14.47 0.25
C ASP A 117 -15.90 15.04 -0.55
N ALA A 118 -14.68 14.56 -0.30
CA ALA A 118 -13.51 14.96 -1.07
C ALA A 118 -13.66 14.60 -2.55
N LEU A 119 -14.12 13.40 -2.88
CA LEU A 119 -14.34 12.97 -4.25
C LEU A 119 -15.44 13.79 -4.94
N ALA A 120 -16.53 14.11 -4.24
CA ALA A 120 -17.59 14.97 -4.78
C ALA A 120 -17.06 16.38 -5.07
N SER A 121 -16.30 16.96 -4.14
CA SER A 121 -15.67 18.27 -4.31
C SER A 121 -14.69 18.29 -5.49
N ILE A 122 -13.82 17.28 -5.60
CA ILE A 122 -12.84 17.16 -6.69
C ILE A 122 -13.57 17.03 -8.03
N ARG A 123 -14.61 16.20 -8.11
CA ARG A 123 -15.42 16.04 -9.33
C ARG A 123 -16.11 17.33 -9.72
N GLY A 124 -16.70 18.05 -8.76
CA GLY A 124 -17.33 19.34 -9.00
C GLY A 124 -16.36 20.38 -9.55
N ALA A 125 -15.16 20.46 -8.99
CA ALA A 125 -14.10 21.36 -9.47
C ALA A 125 -13.68 21.00 -10.92
N ILE A 126 -13.41 19.72 -11.19
CA ILE A 126 -13.04 19.26 -12.54
C ILE A 126 -14.14 19.56 -13.56
N GLN A 127 -15.41 19.39 -13.20
CA GLN A 127 -16.54 19.66 -14.08
C GLN A 127 -16.74 21.15 -14.34
N ALA A 128 -16.50 22.01 -13.34
CA ALA A 128 -16.66 23.44 -13.45
C ALA A 128 -15.53 24.11 -14.25
N GLU A 129 -14.29 23.69 -14.02
CA GLU A 129 -13.09 24.29 -14.62
C GLU A 129 -12.69 23.63 -15.95
N GLY A 130 -13.11 22.38 -16.17
CA GLY A 130 -12.63 21.55 -17.26
C GLY A 130 -11.18 21.11 -17.06
N THR A 131 -10.69 20.22 -17.93
CA THR A 131 -9.26 19.84 -17.94
C THR A 131 -8.58 20.54 -19.12
N PRO A 132 -7.69 21.53 -18.88
CA PRO A 132 -6.95 22.16 -19.96
C PRO A 132 -6.21 21.14 -20.82
N ASP A 133 -6.15 21.37 -22.13
CA ASP A 133 -5.48 20.46 -23.07
C ASP A 133 -3.97 20.31 -22.84
N THR A 134 -3.38 21.20 -22.04
CA THR A 134 -1.98 21.13 -21.60
C THR A 134 -1.75 20.12 -20.47
N TYR A 135 -2.81 19.71 -19.75
CA TYR A 135 -2.74 18.69 -18.70
C TYR A 135 -3.19 17.34 -19.26
N ARG A 136 -2.38 16.79 -20.18
CA ARG A 136 -2.56 15.42 -20.70
C ARG A 136 -1.73 14.43 -19.89
N PRO A 137 -2.20 13.18 -19.71
CA PRO A 137 -1.40 12.14 -19.09
C PRO A 137 -0.08 11.91 -19.85
N LEU A 138 1.00 11.60 -19.13
CA LEU A 138 2.34 11.49 -19.72
C LEU A 138 2.44 10.38 -20.77
N GLU A 139 1.62 9.33 -20.65
CA GLU A 139 1.52 8.24 -21.62
C GLU A 139 1.11 8.69 -23.03
N VAL A 140 0.43 9.84 -23.15
CA VAL A 140 0.04 10.43 -24.44
C VAL A 140 1.26 10.90 -25.24
N TYR A 141 2.31 11.37 -24.56
CA TYR A 141 3.54 11.85 -25.22
C TYR A 141 4.40 10.70 -25.73
N ASN A 142 4.34 9.52 -25.10
CA ASN A 142 5.17 8.38 -25.47
C ASN A 142 4.71 7.66 -26.75
N HIS A 143 3.45 7.78 -27.17
CA HIS A 143 2.96 7.18 -28.42
C HIS A 143 3.55 7.83 -29.68
N ASN A 144 4.00 9.09 -29.60
CA ASN A 144 4.52 9.82 -30.76
C ASN A 144 6.02 9.59 -31.03
N ILE A 145 6.71 8.82 -30.18
CA ILE A 145 8.16 8.58 -30.28
C ILE A 145 8.47 7.21 -30.90
N THR A 146 7.49 6.29 -30.97
CA THR A 146 7.72 4.88 -31.34
C THR A 146 7.40 4.52 -32.80
N THR A 147 6.76 5.40 -33.58
CA THR A 147 6.63 5.18 -35.03
C THR A 147 7.81 5.80 -35.77
N PRO A 148 8.75 5.02 -36.33
CA PRO A 148 9.70 5.57 -37.29
C PRO A 148 8.93 6.12 -38.49
N PRO A 149 9.38 7.22 -39.12
CA PRO A 149 8.75 7.71 -40.33
C PRO A 149 8.83 6.62 -41.40
N THR A 150 7.68 6.17 -41.88
CA THR A 150 7.60 5.34 -43.10
C THR A 150 8.15 6.18 -44.24
N THR A 151 9.36 5.84 -44.69
CA THR A 151 9.91 6.30 -45.96
C THR A 151 8.90 5.93 -47.05
N PRO A 152 8.39 6.88 -47.84
CA PRO A 152 7.52 6.53 -48.95
C PRO A 152 8.35 5.71 -49.94
N SER A 153 7.95 4.47 -50.17
CA SER A 153 8.46 3.65 -51.27
C SER A 153 8.24 4.44 -52.56
N ARG A 154 9.31 4.84 -53.23
CA ARG A 154 9.24 5.30 -54.61
C ARG A 154 8.71 4.14 -55.45
N GLU A 155 7.51 4.29 -55.98
CA GLU A 155 7.06 3.50 -57.12
C GLU A 155 7.89 3.93 -58.35
N VAL A 156 8.54 2.93 -58.94
CA VAL A 156 9.15 2.79 -60.28
C VAL A 156 9.80 4.03 -60.91
#